data_AF-A0A8R7UIL7-F1
#
_entry.id   AF-A0A8R7UIL7-F1
#
_cell.length_a   1.000
_cell.length_b   1.000
_cell.length_c   1.000
_cell.angle_alpha   90.00
_cell.angle_beta   90.00
_cell.angle_gamma   90.00
#
_symmetry.space_group_name_H-M   'P 1'
#
loop_
_entity.id
_entity.type
_entity.pdbx_description
1 polymer ?
#
loop_
_entity_poly.entity_id
_entity_poly.type
_entity_poly.pdbx_seq_one_letter_code
_entity_poly.pdbx_strand_id
1 'polypeptide(L)'
;MPSFANFSPLADVRRPAPLMAAYHLSAQLHGHGGDVSRICICGDVGVPTSSSDGTVRFWTQHPEKKCEYVLSKTLAGHFSFVGAMVWAPPSDRFPEGAIVSGGMDTLVLLWNLHTGEVVGTMKGHTSQVTGLAIDDNGDIISSSMDCL
;
A
#
# COMPACT_ATOMS: atom_id res chain seq x y z
N MET A 1 -39.66 -61.52 -22.02
CA MET A 1 -40.03 -60.10 -21.83
C MET A 1 -38.91 -59.43 -21.03
N PRO A 2 -38.19 -58.43 -21.55
CA PRO A 2 -37.37 -57.55 -20.71
C PRO A 2 -38.14 -56.25 -20.38
N SER A 3 -37.99 -55.82 -19.13
CA SER A 3 -38.64 -54.66 -18.50
C SER A 3 -37.70 -53.47 -18.45
N PHE A 4 -38.33 -52.29 -18.48
CA PHE A 4 -37.81 -50.92 -18.54
C PHE A 4 -36.68 -50.57 -17.56
N ALA A 5 -35.69 -49.81 -18.05
CA ALA A 5 -34.90 -48.89 -17.22
C ALA A 5 -35.43 -47.46 -17.46
N ASN A 6 -36.01 -46.88 -16.41
CA ASN A 6 -36.53 -45.51 -16.38
C ASN A 6 -35.39 -44.59 -15.91
N PHE A 7 -34.98 -43.61 -16.73
CA PHE A 7 -33.98 -42.62 -16.34
C PHE A 7 -34.62 -41.56 -15.43
N SER A 8 -34.11 -41.45 -14.19
CA SER A 8 -34.48 -40.37 -13.26
C SER A 8 -33.73 -39.08 -13.66
N PRO A 9 -34.38 -37.90 -13.71
CA PRO A 9 -33.64 -36.66 -13.98
C PRO A 9 -32.87 -36.24 -12.73
N LEU A 10 -31.60 -35.88 -12.94
CA LEU A 10 -30.70 -35.33 -11.93
C LEU A 10 -31.33 -34.09 -11.27
N ALA A 11 -31.31 -34.04 -9.95
CA ALA A 11 -31.73 -32.88 -9.18
C ALA A 11 -30.84 -31.67 -9.52
N ASP A 12 -31.49 -30.59 -9.95
CA ASP A 12 -30.87 -29.27 -10.13
C ASP A 12 -30.43 -28.73 -8.76
N VAL A 13 -29.15 -28.92 -8.44
CA VAL A 13 -28.51 -28.31 -7.27
C VAL A 13 -28.39 -26.82 -7.55
N ARG A 14 -29.42 -26.07 -7.17
CA ARG A 14 -29.40 -24.60 -7.16
C ARG A 14 -28.17 -24.12 -6.40
N ARG A 15 -27.18 -23.58 -7.10
CA ARG A 15 -26.07 -22.85 -6.48
C ARG A 15 -26.68 -21.67 -5.71
N PRO A 16 -26.32 -21.45 -4.43
CA PRO A 16 -26.75 -20.25 -3.72
C PRO A 16 -26.23 -19.02 -4.46
N ALA A 17 -27.11 -18.03 -4.66
CA ALA A 17 -26.73 -16.76 -5.27
C ALA A 17 -25.60 -16.12 -4.45
N PRO A 18 -24.60 -15.50 -5.09
CA PRO A 18 -23.52 -14.85 -4.36
C PRO A 18 -24.11 -13.75 -3.48
N LEU A 19 -23.85 -13.84 -2.17
CA LEU A 19 -24.10 -12.76 -1.22
C LEU A 19 -23.37 -11.52 -1.74
N MET A 20 -24.13 -10.50 -2.16
CA MET A 20 -23.58 -9.19 -2.48
C MET A 20 -23.01 -8.62 -1.19
N ALA A 21 -21.69 -8.71 -1.02
CA ALA A 21 -21.01 -8.03 0.07
C ALA A 21 -21.15 -6.51 -0.15
N ALA A 22 -21.92 -5.85 0.72
CA ALA A 22 -22.03 -4.40 0.73
C ALA A 22 -20.79 -3.82 1.43
N TYR A 23 -20.09 -2.90 0.76
CA TYR A 23 -19.02 -2.12 1.39
C TYR A 23 -19.62 -0.96 2.17
N HIS A 24 -19.17 -0.78 3.40
CA HIS A 24 -19.55 0.34 4.25
C HIS A 24 -18.28 1.11 4.67
N LEU A 25 -18.39 2.44 4.70
CA LEU A 25 -17.32 3.30 5.22
C LEU A 25 -17.12 3.01 6.71
N SER A 26 -15.91 2.60 7.09
CA SER A 26 -15.56 2.28 8.49
C SER A 26 -14.71 3.35 9.17
N ALA A 27 -13.85 4.05 8.41
CA ALA A 27 -12.92 5.04 8.94
C ALA A 27 -12.59 6.11 7.89
N GLN A 28 -12.21 7.30 8.36
CA GLN A 28 -11.66 8.39 7.55
C GLN A 28 -10.36 8.88 8.18
N LEU A 29 -9.29 8.95 7.38
CA LEU A 29 -7.96 9.35 7.83
C LEU A 29 -7.74 10.82 7.45
N HIS A 30 -7.77 11.71 8.43
CA HIS A 30 -7.62 13.15 8.23
C HIS A 30 -6.24 13.61 8.65
N GLY A 31 -5.53 14.32 7.76
CA GLY A 31 -4.31 15.01 8.16
C GLY A 31 -3.44 15.56 7.05
N HIS A 32 -3.42 14.95 5.85
CA HIS A 32 -2.64 15.48 4.73
C HIS A 32 -3.05 16.91 4.37
N GLY A 33 -2.06 17.74 4.05
CA GLY A 33 -2.24 19.13 3.64
C GLY A 33 -2.53 19.29 2.14
N GLY A 34 -2.53 18.20 1.38
CA GLY A 34 -2.76 18.17 -0.06
C GLY A 34 -3.37 16.84 -0.52
N ASP A 35 -3.53 16.71 -1.83
CA ASP A 35 -4.12 15.53 -2.47
C ASP A 35 -3.36 14.25 -2.10
N VAL A 36 -4.09 13.20 -1.74
CA VAL A 36 -3.53 11.87 -1.45
C VAL A 36 -3.37 11.11 -2.76
N SER A 37 -2.18 10.60 -3.02
CA SER A 37 -1.79 10.01 -4.32
C SER A 37 -1.72 8.49 -4.33
N ARG A 38 -1.23 7.89 -3.22
CA ARG A 38 -1.12 6.44 -3.04
C ARG A 38 -1.44 6.05 -1.60
N ILE A 39 -1.85 4.80 -1.45
CA ILE A 39 -2.08 4.10 -0.20
C ILE A 39 -1.57 2.66 -0.37
N CYS A 40 -1.02 2.06 0.67
CA CYS A 40 -0.77 0.61 0.69
C CYS A 40 -1.07 0.00 2.06
N ILE A 41 -1.09 -1.33 2.13
CA ILE A 41 -1.30 -2.08 3.38
C ILE A 41 0.02 -2.71 3.79
N CYS A 42 0.48 -2.43 5.00
CA CYS A 42 1.73 -2.96 5.58
C CYS A 42 1.42 -4.09 6.56
N GLY A 43 0.77 -5.15 6.08
CA GLY A 43 0.22 -6.20 6.95
C GLY A 43 -0.71 -5.61 8.02
N ASP A 44 -0.55 -6.07 9.27
CA ASP A 44 -1.27 -5.54 10.44
C ASP A 44 -0.58 -4.33 11.09
N VAL A 45 0.59 -3.92 10.58
CA VAL A 45 1.39 -2.83 11.17
C VAL A 45 0.70 -1.48 10.95
N GLY A 46 0.16 -1.26 9.76
CA GLY A 46 -0.53 -0.02 9.45
C GLY A 46 -0.70 0.24 7.96
N VAL A 47 -1.07 1.48 7.67
CA VAL A 47 -1.45 1.96 6.35
C VAL A 47 -0.68 3.24 6.09
N PRO A 48 0.31 3.27 5.18
CA PRO A 48 0.91 4.51 4.71
C PRO A 48 0.06 5.16 3.61
N THR A 49 0.05 6.49 3.57
CA THR A 49 -0.53 7.32 2.52
C THR A 49 0.49 8.36 2.05
N SER A 50 0.64 8.56 0.75
CA SER A 50 1.50 9.59 0.18
C SER A 50 0.68 10.77 -0.36
N SER A 51 1.26 11.97 -0.41
CA SER A 51 0.51 13.17 -0.79
C SER A 51 1.32 14.19 -1.59
N SER A 52 0.60 15.12 -2.23
CA SER A 52 1.15 16.34 -2.84
C SER A 52 1.77 17.31 -1.82
N ASP A 53 1.52 17.13 -0.52
CA ASP A 53 2.13 17.93 0.55
C ASP A 53 3.60 17.58 0.84
N GLY A 54 4.20 16.66 0.08
CA GLY A 54 5.59 16.24 0.24
C GLY A 54 5.81 15.24 1.39
N THR A 55 4.74 14.71 1.98
CA THR A 55 4.83 13.75 3.09
C THR A 55 4.27 12.38 2.72
N VAL A 56 4.81 11.37 3.39
CA VAL A 56 4.12 10.10 3.61
C VAL A 56 3.63 10.06 5.05
N ARG A 57 2.37 9.73 5.28
CA ARG A 57 1.82 9.55 6.62
C ARG A 57 1.55 8.08 6.88
N PHE A 58 1.96 7.60 8.05
CA PHE A 58 1.74 6.23 8.48
C PHE A 58 0.65 6.19 9.55
N TRP A 59 -0.39 5.43 9.29
CA TRP A 59 -1.56 5.31 10.14
C TRP A 59 -1.63 3.93 10.77
N THR A 60 -1.89 3.88 12.06
CA THR A 60 -2.04 2.61 12.80
C THR A 60 -3.44 2.53 13.41
N GLN A 61 -3.96 1.32 13.56
CA GLN A 61 -5.25 1.12 14.20
C GLN A 61 -5.20 1.57 15.67
N HIS A 62 -6.26 2.22 16.14
CA HIS A 62 -6.36 2.59 17.54
C HIS A 62 -6.43 1.31 18.41
N PRO A 63 -5.60 1.18 19.47
CA PRO A 63 -5.49 -0.07 20.24
C PRO A 63 -6.83 -0.59 20.78
N GLU A 64 -7.69 0.32 21.23
CA GLU A 64 -8.99 -0.01 21.85
C GLU A 64 -10.17 0.05 20.88
N LYS A 65 -10.00 0.74 19.74
CA LYS A 65 -11.11 1.06 18.82
C LYS A 65 -10.72 0.61 17.41
N LYS A 66 -11.01 -0.64 17.10
CA LYS A 66 -10.63 -1.25 15.82
C LYS A 66 -11.19 -0.54 14.57
N CYS A 67 -12.24 0.25 14.70
CA CYS A 67 -12.77 1.04 13.58
C CYS A 67 -12.12 2.42 13.43
N GLU A 68 -11.11 2.75 14.25
CA GLU A 68 -10.44 4.05 14.24
C GLU A 68 -8.97 3.88 13.90
N TYR A 69 -8.43 4.80 13.10
CA TYR A 69 -7.01 4.89 12.76
C TYR A 69 -6.45 6.20 13.28
N VAL A 70 -5.23 6.16 13.80
CA VAL A 70 -4.51 7.32 14.31
C VAL A 70 -3.25 7.56 13.50
N LEU A 71 -2.87 8.82 13.35
CA LEU A 71 -1.59 9.18 12.74
C LEU A 71 -0.46 8.76 13.67
N SER A 72 0.34 7.79 13.24
CA SER A 72 1.49 7.31 14.00
C SER A 72 2.74 8.10 13.65
N LYS A 73 3.00 8.31 12.34
CA LYS A 73 4.20 9.01 11.87
C LYS A 73 3.91 9.90 10.67
N THR A 74 4.65 11.01 10.58
CA THR A 74 4.74 11.84 9.38
C THR A 74 6.17 11.77 8.87
N LEU A 75 6.35 11.09 7.74
CA LEU A 75 7.61 10.92 7.04
C LEU A 75 7.77 12.11 6.08
N ALA A 76 8.46 13.15 6.55
CA ALA A 76 8.65 14.41 5.82
C ALA A 76 10.08 14.52 5.32
N GLY A 77 10.25 14.70 4.00
CA GLY A 77 11.58 14.76 3.39
C GLY A 77 11.57 14.91 1.88
N HIS A 78 10.47 14.55 1.20
CA HIS A 78 10.27 15.00 -0.17
C HIS A 78 9.96 16.49 -0.20
N PHE A 79 10.45 17.20 -1.21
CA PHE A 79 10.23 18.65 -1.39
C PHE A 79 9.14 18.96 -2.41
N SER A 80 8.48 17.91 -2.92
CA SER A 80 7.41 17.99 -3.91
C SER A 80 6.49 16.77 -3.80
N PHE A 81 5.51 16.67 -4.69
CA PHE A 81 4.52 15.60 -4.75
C PHE A 81 5.15 14.21 -4.64
N VAL A 82 4.67 13.40 -3.72
CA VAL A 82 5.06 11.99 -3.57
C VAL A 82 4.09 11.14 -4.36
N GLY A 83 4.57 10.50 -5.44
CA GLY A 83 3.71 9.80 -6.41
C GLY A 83 3.79 8.28 -6.36
N ALA A 84 4.97 7.74 -6.04
CA ALA A 84 5.21 6.31 -5.94
C ALA A 84 5.49 5.93 -4.49
N MET A 85 4.99 4.77 -4.07
CA MET A 85 5.22 4.25 -2.73
C MET A 85 5.12 2.73 -2.71
N VAL A 86 6.01 2.08 -1.96
CA VAL A 86 6.01 0.64 -1.76
C VAL A 86 6.46 0.31 -0.32
N TRP A 87 5.89 -0.75 0.24
CA TRP A 87 6.28 -1.28 1.54
C TRP A 87 7.39 -2.31 1.38
N ALA A 88 8.47 -2.14 2.15
CA ALA A 88 9.45 -3.19 2.38
C ALA A 88 9.05 -3.94 3.66
N PRO A 89 8.76 -5.26 3.59
CA PRO A 89 8.36 -6.03 4.75
C PRO A 89 9.49 -6.13 5.80
N PRO A 90 9.15 -6.53 7.04
CA PRO A 90 10.13 -6.83 8.08
C PRO A 90 11.29 -7.69 7.59
N SER A 91 12.50 -7.27 7.97
CA SER A 91 13.76 -7.97 7.69
C SER A 91 14.72 -7.76 8.85
N ASP A 92 15.87 -8.46 8.85
CA ASP A 92 16.91 -8.29 9.88
C ASP A 92 17.37 -6.83 10.00
N ARG A 93 17.38 -6.08 8.88
CA ARG A 93 17.75 -4.67 8.85
C ARG A 93 16.61 -3.75 9.32
N PHE A 94 15.37 -4.11 9.04
CA PHE A 94 14.19 -3.32 9.36
C PHE A 94 13.12 -4.20 10.03
N PRO A 95 13.18 -4.41 11.35
CA PRO A 95 12.26 -5.33 12.05
C PRO A 95 10.78 -4.93 11.97
N GLU A 96 10.48 -3.65 11.81
CA GLU A 96 9.11 -3.13 11.60
C GLU A 96 8.79 -2.88 10.12
N GLY A 97 9.70 -3.27 9.22
CA GLY A 97 9.66 -2.93 7.81
C GLY A 97 10.14 -1.50 7.53
N ALA A 98 10.05 -1.13 6.27
CA ALA A 98 10.41 0.19 5.78
C ALA A 98 9.40 0.66 4.72
N ILE A 99 9.40 1.97 4.45
CA ILE A 99 8.66 2.54 3.31
C ILE A 99 9.66 3.07 2.32
N VAL A 100 9.42 2.81 1.04
CA VAL A 100 10.13 3.46 -0.04
C VAL A 100 9.16 4.37 -0.77
N SER A 101 9.54 5.63 -0.96
CA SER A 101 8.73 6.63 -1.64
C SER A 101 9.51 7.30 -2.76
N GLY A 102 8.81 7.70 -3.81
CA GLY A 102 9.35 8.38 -4.97
C GLY A 102 8.51 9.60 -5.32
N GLY A 103 9.17 10.71 -5.67
CA GLY A 103 8.49 12.00 -5.85
C GLY A 103 8.79 12.70 -7.17
N MET A 104 8.09 13.83 -7.38
CA MET A 104 8.37 14.82 -8.42
C MET A 104 9.72 15.53 -8.20
N ASP A 105 10.27 15.45 -6.99
CA ASP A 105 11.61 15.95 -6.66
C ASP A 105 12.74 15.04 -7.16
N THR A 106 12.44 14.03 -7.98
CA THR A 106 13.37 13.07 -8.58
C THR A 106 14.02 12.09 -7.59
N LEU A 107 13.72 12.22 -6.30
CA LEU A 107 14.31 11.41 -5.26
C LEU A 107 13.52 10.12 -5.05
N VAL A 108 14.25 9.07 -4.67
CA VAL A 108 13.68 7.91 -3.98
C VAL A 108 14.20 7.90 -2.55
N LEU A 109 13.29 7.90 -1.58
CA LEU A 109 13.60 7.91 -0.15
C LEU A 109 13.20 6.59 0.49
N LEU A 110 14.10 6.03 1.29
CA LEU A 110 13.87 4.85 2.12
C LEU A 110 13.75 5.29 3.58
N TRP A 111 12.63 4.94 4.20
CA TRP A 111 12.25 5.32 5.55
C TRP A 111 12.24 4.11 6.46
N ASN A 112 12.97 4.16 7.57
CA ASN A 112 12.84 3.14 8.60
C ASN A 112 11.52 3.38 9.36
N LEU A 113 10.58 2.41 9.34
CA LEU A 113 9.29 2.58 10.00
C LEU A 113 9.43 2.69 11.52
N HIS A 114 10.40 2.01 12.13
CA HIS A 114 10.62 2.07 13.58
C HIS A 114 11.01 3.47 14.03
N THR A 115 12.00 4.10 13.39
CA THR A 115 12.49 5.44 13.78
C THR A 115 11.70 6.57 13.13
N GLY A 116 11.10 6.33 11.96
CA GLY A 116 10.47 7.36 11.13
C GLY A 116 11.46 8.21 10.35
N GLU A 117 12.74 7.84 10.34
CA GLU A 117 13.81 8.61 9.72
C GLU A 117 14.14 8.12 8.30
N VAL A 118 14.64 9.03 7.46
CA VAL A 118 15.24 8.68 6.18
C VAL A 118 16.57 7.96 6.44
N VAL A 119 16.66 6.72 5.98
CA VAL A 119 17.87 5.88 6.09
C VAL A 119 18.53 5.62 4.74
N GLY A 120 17.91 6.08 3.65
CA GLY A 120 18.49 6.04 2.32
C GLY A 120 17.89 7.12 1.42
N THR A 121 18.75 7.76 0.64
CA THR A 121 18.37 8.69 -0.42
C THR A 121 19.05 8.25 -1.70
N MET A 122 18.25 7.81 -2.66
CA MET A 122 18.74 7.40 -3.97
C MET A 122 18.53 8.54 -4.95
N LYS A 123 19.59 8.84 -5.72
CA LYS A 123 19.64 9.90 -6.72
C LYS A 123 20.04 9.28 -8.06
N GLY A 124 19.56 9.83 -9.15
CA GLY A 124 19.93 9.42 -10.50
C GLY A 124 18.89 9.80 -11.54
N HIS A 125 17.61 9.72 -11.17
CA HIS A 125 16.53 10.24 -12.00
C HIS A 125 16.66 11.76 -12.18
N THR A 126 16.31 12.23 -13.37
CA THR A 126 16.34 13.65 -13.78
C THR A 126 14.93 14.27 -13.88
N SER A 127 13.91 13.46 -13.65
CA SER A 127 12.49 13.74 -13.76
C SER A 127 11.74 12.93 -12.70
N GLN A 128 10.43 13.10 -12.64
CA GLN A 128 9.60 12.53 -11.57
C GLN A 128 9.67 11.00 -11.52
N VAL A 129 9.76 10.45 -10.32
CA VAL A 129 9.67 9.01 -10.09
C VAL A 129 8.21 8.59 -10.26
N THR A 130 7.96 7.62 -11.14
CA THR A 130 6.61 7.18 -11.52
C THR A 130 6.21 5.83 -10.95
N GLY A 131 7.20 5.00 -10.61
CA GLY A 131 6.98 3.64 -10.18
C GLY A 131 8.08 3.19 -9.23
N LEU A 132 7.69 2.34 -8.29
CA LEU A 132 8.58 1.67 -7.34
C LEU A 132 8.14 0.22 -7.18
N ALA A 133 9.13 -0.67 -7.08
CA ALA A 133 8.95 -2.07 -6.74
C ALA A 133 10.11 -2.53 -5.84
N ILE A 134 9.86 -3.58 -5.08
CA ILE A 134 10.88 -4.29 -4.32
C ILE A 134 10.86 -5.74 -4.81
N ASP A 135 12.03 -6.27 -5.12
CA ASP A 135 12.16 -7.68 -5.53
C ASP A 135 12.34 -8.62 -4.31
N ASP A 136 12.42 -9.92 -4.55
CA ASP A 136 12.57 -10.92 -3.49
C ASP A 136 13.94 -10.85 -2.77
N ASN A 137 14.92 -10.15 -3.34
CA ASN A 137 16.23 -9.91 -2.71
C ASN A 137 16.21 -8.67 -1.79
N GLY A 138 15.14 -7.88 -1.84
CA GLY A 138 15.01 -6.62 -1.12
C GLY A 138 15.61 -5.43 -1.87
N ASP A 139 15.92 -5.58 -3.16
CA ASP A 139 16.42 -4.50 -4.00
C ASP A 139 15.28 -3.56 -4.41
N ILE A 140 15.58 -2.26 -4.37
CA ILE A 140 14.64 -1.21 -4.74
C ILE A 140 14.78 -0.92 -6.24
N ILE A 141 13.70 -1.10 -6.98
CA ILE A 141 13.61 -0.82 -8.42
C ILE A 141 12.74 0.42 -8.62
N SER A 142 13.23 1.39 -9.41
CA SER A 142 12.52 2.64 -9.69
C SER A 142 12.39 2.93 -11.19
N SER A 143 11.31 3.61 -11.57
CA SER A 143 11.08 4.14 -12.93
C SER A 143 10.80 5.64 -12.89
N SER A 144 11.14 6.35 -13.97
CA SER A 144 10.99 7.81 -14.08
C SER A 144 10.49 8.23 -15.46
N MET A 145 10.06 9.49 -15.59
CA MET A 145 9.76 10.18 -16.85
C MET A 145 10.99 10.79 -17.52
N ASP A 146 12.20 10.30 -17.21
CA ASP A 146 13.43 10.78 -17.84
C ASP A 146 13.36 10.54 -19.36
N CYS A 147 13.58 11.59 -20.15
CA CYS A 147 13.89 11.43 -21.56
C CYS A 147 15.42 11.30 -21.70
N LEU A 148 15.87 10.22 -22.32
CA LEU A 148 17.27 10.03 -22.71
C LEU A 148 17.65 10.95 -23.88
#